data_AF-A0A0L6JI41-F1
#
_entry.id   AF-A0A0L6JI41-F1
#
_cell.length_a   1.000
_cell.length_b   1.000
_cell.length_c   1.000
_cell.angle_alpha   90.00
_cell.angle_beta   90.00
_cell.angle_gamma   90.00
#
_symmetry.space_group_name_H-M   'P 1'
#
loop_
_entity.id
_entity.type
_entity.pdbx_description
1 polymer ?
#
loop_
_entity_poly.entity_id
_entity_poly.type
_entity_poly.pdbx_seq_one_letter_code
_entity_poly.pdbx_strand_id
1 'polypeptide(L)'
;MQLIKNCLGQSHEIVDMVVKEGDTVVDATAGNGNDTVFLAKLVGEKGKVYAFDIQEMALQKTREKLVSQGLTQRVELIRDGHENMSKYISEPVSVVMFNLGYLPGEIIIFVPGFRLLVVPLKLQ
;
A
#
# COMPACT_ATOMS: atom_id res chain seq x y z
N MET A 1 -16.01 11.05 -22.12
CA MET A 1 -14.72 11.71 -21.92
C MET A 1 -14.03 11.02 -20.76
N GLN A 2 -13.07 10.11 -21.02
CA GLN A 2 -12.30 9.51 -19.94
C GLN A 2 -11.35 10.59 -19.42
N LEU A 3 -11.61 11.08 -18.20
CA LEU A 3 -10.68 11.95 -17.50
C LEU A 3 -9.47 11.10 -17.11
N ILE A 4 -8.26 11.53 -17.50
CA ILE A 4 -7.03 10.94 -16.98
C ILE A 4 -7.00 11.20 -15.47
N LYS A 5 -7.00 10.14 -14.65
CA LYS A 5 -6.90 10.24 -13.19
C LYS A 5 -5.52 10.79 -12.79
N ASN A 6 -5.44 11.40 -11.61
CA ASN A 6 -4.13 11.75 -11.03
C ASN A 6 -3.31 10.48 -10.70
N CYS A 7 -2.03 10.64 -10.34
CA CYS A 7 -1.14 9.50 -10.08
C CYS A 7 -1.69 8.53 -9.02
N LEU A 8 -2.35 9.06 -7.98
CA LEU A 8 -3.00 8.24 -6.95
C LEU A 8 -4.13 7.39 -7.53
N GLY A 9 -5.04 7.99 -8.28
CA GLY A 9 -6.12 7.26 -8.92
C GLY A 9 -5.62 6.21 -9.91
N GLN A 10 -4.60 6.52 -10.70
CA GLN A 10 -3.98 5.56 -11.62
C GLN A 10 -3.27 4.43 -10.87
N SER A 11 -2.60 4.73 -9.75
CA SER A 11 -1.93 3.72 -8.93
C SER A 11 -2.93 2.72 -8.37
N HIS A 12 -4.06 3.19 -7.81
CA HIS A 12 -5.11 2.31 -7.30
C HIS A 12 -5.73 1.46 -8.41
N GLU A 13 -5.95 2.00 -9.61
CA GLU A 13 -6.44 1.20 -10.74
C GLU A 13 -5.46 0.08 -11.13
N ILE A 14 -4.17 0.36 -11.15
CA ILE A 14 -3.15 -0.66 -11.48
C ILE A 14 -3.12 -1.75 -10.43
N VAL A 15 -3.14 -1.37 -9.15
CA VAL A 15 -3.15 -2.32 -8.03
C VAL A 15 -4.41 -3.19 -8.10
N ASP A 16 -5.58 -2.58 -8.34
CA ASP A 16 -6.87 -3.29 -8.48
C ASP A 16 -6.88 -4.29 -9.64
N MET A 17 -6.16 -4.00 -10.74
CA MET A 17 -6.02 -4.93 -11.87
C MET A 17 -5.09 -6.13 -11.58
N VAL A 18 -4.18 -6.00 -10.62
CA VAL A 18 -3.13 -7.00 -10.36
C VAL A 18 -3.44 -7.86 -9.14
N VAL A 19 -3.91 -7.24 -8.06
CA VAL A 19 -4.17 -7.89 -6.77
C VAL A 19 -5.41 -8.77 -6.86
N LYS A 20 -5.30 -9.98 -6.33
CA LYS A 20 -6.41 -10.92 -6.20
C LYS A 20 -6.75 -11.19 -4.74
N GLU A 21 -7.96 -11.67 -4.50
CA GLU A 21 -8.35 -12.16 -3.17
C GLU A 21 -7.41 -13.29 -2.74
N GLY A 22 -6.90 -13.21 -1.51
CA GLY A 22 -5.92 -14.15 -0.97
C GLY A 22 -4.46 -13.74 -1.17
N ASP A 23 -4.17 -12.68 -1.93
CA ASP A 23 -2.80 -12.23 -2.14
C ASP A 23 -2.18 -11.61 -0.87
N THR A 24 -0.85 -11.65 -0.82
CA THR A 24 -0.05 -10.88 0.12
C THR A 24 0.47 -9.62 -0.55
N VAL A 25 0.22 -8.46 0.06
CA VAL A 25 0.63 -7.14 -0.45
C VAL A 25 1.28 -6.30 0.65
N VAL A 26 2.00 -5.26 0.25
CA VAL A 26 2.75 -4.38 1.16
C VAL A 26 2.39 -2.92 0.93
N ASP A 27 2.08 -2.22 2.01
CA ASP A 27 2.08 -0.76 2.10
C ASP A 27 3.38 -0.33 2.79
N ALA A 28 4.32 0.21 2.04
CA ALA A 28 5.64 0.58 2.57
C ALA A 28 5.64 1.91 3.34
N THR A 29 4.51 2.63 3.36
CA THR A 29 4.36 3.99 3.91
C THR A 29 2.96 4.21 4.45
N ALA A 30 2.60 3.54 5.55
CA ALA A 30 1.22 3.46 6.04
C ALA A 30 0.58 4.84 6.29
N GLY A 31 1.30 5.79 6.90
CA GLY A 31 0.85 7.16 7.06
C GLY A 31 -0.53 7.29 7.74
N ASN A 32 -1.52 7.82 7.01
CA ASN A 32 -2.91 7.96 7.48
C ASN A 32 -3.78 6.71 7.22
N GLY A 33 -3.20 5.63 6.69
CA GLY A 33 -3.84 4.33 6.48
C GLY A 33 -4.79 4.24 5.29
N ASN A 34 -4.77 5.19 4.36
CA ASN A 34 -5.64 5.17 3.17
C ASN A 34 -5.32 3.98 2.27
N ASP A 35 -4.05 3.84 1.92
CA ASP A 35 -3.57 2.81 1.00
C ASP A 35 -3.61 1.44 1.68
N THR A 36 -3.26 1.36 2.97
CA THR A 36 -3.44 0.16 3.79
C THR A 36 -4.89 -0.35 3.78
N VAL A 37 -5.88 0.53 3.97
CA VAL A 37 -7.32 0.17 3.94
C VAL A 37 -7.72 -0.29 2.54
N PHE A 38 -7.27 0.41 1.50
CA PHE A 38 -7.55 0.06 0.12
C PHE A 38 -7.03 -1.34 -0.20
N LEU A 39 -5.76 -1.61 0.09
CA LEU A 39 -5.14 -2.93 -0.07
C LEU A 39 -5.84 -4.01 0.75
N ALA A 40 -6.18 -3.72 2.01
CA ALA A 40 -6.89 -4.67 2.86
C ALA A 40 -8.28 -5.03 2.31
N LYS A 41 -8.96 -4.12 1.61
CA LYS A 41 -10.23 -4.47 0.95
C LYS A 41 -10.00 -5.38 -0.25
N LEU A 42 -8.98 -5.11 -1.07
CA LEU A 42 -8.69 -5.88 -2.28
C LEU A 42 -8.29 -7.33 -1.99
N VAL A 43 -7.41 -7.55 -1.02
CA VAL A 43 -6.92 -8.91 -0.72
C VAL A 43 -7.97 -9.80 -0.04
N GLY A 44 -9.08 -9.22 0.44
CA GLY A 44 -10.17 -9.94 1.11
C GLY A 44 -9.75 -10.65 2.41
N GLU A 45 -10.62 -11.50 2.95
CA GLU A 45 -10.42 -12.12 4.27
C GLU A 45 -9.26 -13.12 4.33
N LYS A 46 -8.90 -13.70 3.18
CA LYS A 46 -7.85 -14.72 3.07
C LYS A 46 -6.48 -14.16 2.76
N GLY A 47 -6.41 -12.88 2.39
CA GLY A 47 -5.16 -12.24 2.03
C GLY A 47 -4.49 -11.55 3.21
N LYS A 48 -3.33 -10.94 2.95
CA LYS A 48 -2.53 -10.29 3.98
C LYS A 48 -1.94 -8.98 3.49
N VAL A 49 -1.96 -7.96 4.35
CA VAL A 49 -1.30 -6.68 4.13
C VAL A 49 -0.24 -6.49 5.21
N TYR A 50 1.00 -6.25 4.81
CA TYR A 50 2.03 -5.72 5.70
C TYR A 50 2.12 -4.21 5.50
N ALA A 51 1.94 -3.43 6.56
CA ALA A 51 2.02 -1.98 6.49
C ALA A 51 3.15 -1.44 7.38
N PHE A 52 4.09 -0.72 6.79
CA PHE A 52 5.27 -0.20 7.45
C PHE A 52 5.16 1.31 7.68
N ASP A 53 5.57 1.76 8.86
CA ASP A 53 5.85 3.16 9.14
C ASP A 53 6.79 3.28 10.34
N ILE A 54 7.74 4.23 10.29
CA ILE A 54 8.67 4.48 11.40
C ILE A 54 7.98 5.24 12.54
N GLN A 55 6.84 5.88 12.28
CA GLN A 55 6.14 6.72 13.24
C GLN A 55 5.00 5.95 13.92
N GLU A 56 5.07 5.78 15.25
CA GLU A 56 3.99 5.16 16.04
C GLU A 56 2.63 5.85 15.80
N MET A 57 2.63 7.18 15.66
CA MET A 57 1.41 7.95 15.43
C MET A 57 0.71 7.59 14.11
N ALA A 58 1.47 7.31 13.05
CA ALA A 58 0.94 6.88 11.76
C ALA A 58 0.28 5.50 11.86
N LEU A 59 0.95 4.56 12.55
CA LEU A 59 0.39 3.23 12.80
C LEU A 59 -0.86 3.29 13.66
N GLN A 60 -0.92 4.17 14.65
CA GLN A 60 -2.10 4.34 15.48
C GLN A 60 -3.31 4.86 14.67
N LYS A 61 -3.11 5.89 13.83
CA LYS A 61 -4.16 6.38 12.91
C LYS A 61 -4.62 5.30 11.95
N THR A 62 -3.68 4.54 11.40
CA THR A 62 -3.96 3.41 10.49
C THR A 62 -4.76 2.33 11.22
N ARG A 63 -4.37 1.96 12.45
CA ARG A 63 -5.08 0.99 13.29
C ARG A 63 -6.52 1.42 13.56
N GLU A 64 -6.75 2.67 13.96
CA GLU A 64 -8.09 3.20 14.21
C GLU A 64 -8.98 3.08 12.97
N LYS A 65 -8.43 3.41 11.79
CA LYS A 65 -9.14 3.33 10.51
C LYS A 65 -9.44 1.90 10.05
N LEU A 66 -8.58 0.95 10.39
CA LEU A 66 -8.78 -0.48 10.14
C LEU A 66 -9.86 -1.04 11.06
N VAL A 67 -9.82 -0.69 12.35
CA VAL A 67 -10.83 -1.10 13.33
C VAL A 67 -12.21 -0.61 12.93
N SER A 68 -12.33 0.66 12.54
CA SER A 68 -13.62 1.25 12.12
C SER A 68 -14.22 0.60 10.87
N GLN A 69 -13.43 -0.19 10.13
CA GLN A 69 -13.86 -0.89 8.92
C GLN A 69 -13.80 -2.42 9.05
N GLY A 70 -13.46 -2.96 10.23
CA GLY A 70 -13.38 -4.40 10.45
C GLY A 70 -12.25 -5.09 9.67
N LEU A 71 -11.17 -4.39 9.35
CA LEU A 71 -10.10 -4.87 8.46
C LEU A 71 -8.86 -5.39 9.21
N THR A 72 -8.81 -5.24 10.54
CA THR A 72 -7.60 -5.48 11.34
C THR A 72 -7.03 -6.91 11.23
N GLN A 73 -7.88 -7.92 11.02
CA GLN A 73 -7.49 -9.34 11.03
C GLN A 73 -6.50 -9.73 9.92
N ARG A 74 -6.42 -8.92 8.86
CA ARG A 74 -5.59 -9.19 7.67
C ARG A 74 -4.49 -8.16 7.46
N VAL A 75 -4.26 -7.29 8.45
CA VAL A 75 -3.23 -6.25 8.37
C VAL A 75 -2.27 -6.40 9.52
N GLU A 76 -0.99 -6.53 9.19
CA GLU A 76 0.10 -6.49 10.13
C GLU A 76 0.78 -5.12 10.07
N LEU A 77 0.64 -4.34 11.15
CA LEU A 77 1.25 -3.02 11.30
C LEU A 77 2.64 -3.17 11.91
N ILE A 78 3.67 -2.71 11.19
CA ILE A 78 5.07 -2.87 11.57
C ILE A 78 5.71 -1.51 11.80
N ARG A 79 6.23 -1.30 13.00
CA ARG A 79 6.99 -0.10 13.36
C ARG A 79 8.47 -0.27 13.08
N ASP A 80 8.80 -0.30 11.80
CA ASP A 80 10.17 -0.33 11.28
C ASP A 80 10.18 0.31 9.89
N GLY A 81 11.36 0.67 9.41
CA GLY A 81 11.55 1.14 8.04
C GLY A 81 11.25 0.02 7.03
N HIS A 82 10.65 0.37 5.90
CA HIS A 82 10.31 -0.60 4.86
C HIS A 82 11.56 -1.28 4.26
N GLU A 83 12.75 -0.67 4.37
CA GLU A 83 14.03 -1.28 3.99
C GLU A 83 14.32 -2.59 4.76
N ASN A 84 13.67 -2.78 5.91
CA ASN A 84 13.78 -3.97 6.74
C ASN A 84 12.68 -5.01 6.45
N MET A 85 11.85 -4.84 5.41
CA MET A 85 10.69 -5.71 5.14
C MET A 85 11.05 -7.20 5.01
N SER A 86 12.25 -7.53 4.55
CA SER A 86 12.75 -8.91 4.42
C SER A 86 12.90 -9.64 5.76
N LYS A 87 12.91 -8.92 6.89
CA LYS A 87 12.89 -9.52 8.24
C LYS A 87 11.51 -10.02 8.65
N TYR A 88 10.46 -9.45 8.05
CA TYR A 88 9.06 -9.68 8.43
C TYR A 88 8.31 -10.53 7.43
N ILE A 89 8.67 -10.41 6.15
CA ILE A 89 7.97 -11.05 5.04
C ILE A 89 8.85 -12.15 4.47
N SER A 90 8.36 -13.39 4.59
CA SER A 90 9.00 -14.57 4.01
C SER A 90 8.18 -15.21 2.88
N GLU A 91 6.91 -14.81 2.75
CA GLU A 91 6.03 -15.26 1.67
C GLU A 91 6.16 -14.39 0.40
N PRO A 92 5.75 -14.91 -0.77
CA PRO A 92 5.67 -14.12 -1.99
C PRO A 92 4.71 -12.93 -1.85
N VAL A 93 5.11 -11.78 -2.40
CA VAL A 93 4.31 -10.54 -2.41
C VAL A 93 3.88 -10.21 -3.82
N SER A 94 2.57 -10.01 -4.05
CA SER A 94 2.02 -9.64 -5.36
C SER A 94 2.28 -8.17 -5.70
N VAL A 95 2.18 -7.28 -4.70
CA VAL A 95 2.32 -5.83 -4.87
C VAL A 95 3.00 -5.19 -3.66
N VAL A 96 3.94 -4.28 -3.91
CA VAL A 96 4.43 -3.31 -2.92
C VAL A 96 4.05 -1.90 -3.38
N MET A 97 3.39 -1.15 -2.52
CA MET A 97 2.98 0.23 -2.77
C MET A 97 3.78 1.19 -1.88
N PHE A 98 4.37 2.21 -2.50
CA PHE A 98 5.04 3.32 -1.82
C PHE A 98 4.34 4.61 -2.19
N ASN A 99 4.08 5.45 -1.20
CA ASN A 99 3.60 6.82 -1.38
C ASN A 99 4.66 7.76 -0.79
N LEU A 100 5.62 8.17 -1.63
CA LEU A 100 6.77 8.95 -1.23
C LEU A 100 6.47 10.45 -1.36
N GLY A 101 6.75 11.19 -0.29
CA GLY A 101 6.69 12.65 -0.31
C GLY A 101 6.69 13.28 1.08
N TYR A 102 7.41 14.40 1.24
CA TYR A 102 7.23 15.34 2.35
C TYR A 102 5.94 16.20 2.17
N LEU A 103 5.35 16.12 0.97
CA LEU A 103 4.07 16.64 0.47
C LEU A 103 3.58 15.65 -0.62
N PRO A 104 2.28 15.53 -0.92
CA PRO A 104 1.75 14.44 -1.76
C PRO A 104 2.29 14.51 -3.20
N GLY A 105 2.77 13.39 -3.77
CA GLY A 105 3.15 13.41 -5.19
C GLY A 105 3.69 12.13 -5.84
N GLU A 106 4.44 11.27 -5.15
CA GLU A 106 5.13 10.16 -5.83
C GLU A 106 4.57 8.82 -5.38
N ILE A 107 4.08 8.02 -6.33
CA ILE A 107 3.61 6.67 -6.04
C ILE A 107 4.43 5.70 -6.87
N ILE A 108 5.04 4.75 -6.17
CA ILE A 108 5.81 3.67 -6.79
C ILE A 108 5.08 2.36 -6.47
N ILE A 109 4.76 1.61 -7.53
CA ILE A 109 4.20 0.27 -7.40
C ILE A 109 5.22 -0.72 -7.96
N PHE A 110 5.54 -1.73 -7.16
CA PHE A 110 6.33 -2.88 -7.58
C PHE A 110 5.44 -4.11 -7.71
N VAL A 111 5.47 -4.74 -8.90
CA VAL A 111 4.79 -6.00 -9.19
C VAL A 111 5.85 -6.98 -9.71
N PRO A 112 6.04 -8.16 -9.08
CA PRO A 112 7.01 -9.13 -9.59
C PRO A 112 6.72 -9.51 -11.05
N GLY A 113 7.74 -9.44 -11.92
CA GLY A 113 7.62 -9.72 -13.34
C GLY A 113 7.26 -8.52 -14.24
N PHE A 114 6.84 -7.39 -13.66
CA PHE A 114 6.65 -6.11 -14.36
C PHE A 114 7.62 -5.06 -13.78
N ARG A 115 8.52 -4.54 -14.62
CA ARG A 115 9.43 -3.45 -14.19
C ARG A 115 8.64 -2.15 -14.06
N LEU A 116 8.44 -1.73 -12.81
CA LEU A 116 8.31 -0.36 -12.30
C LEU A 116 7.47 0.62 -13.15
N LEU A 117 6.28 0.99 -12.69
CA LEU A 117 5.63 2.23 -13.14
C LEU A 117 6.02 3.35 -12.17
N VAL A 118 6.99 4.18 -12.57
CA VAL A 118 7.15 5.52 -12.01
C VAL A 118 6.25 6.43 -12.84
N VAL A 119 5.28 7.11 -12.21
CA VAL A 119 4.54 8.19 -12.88
C VAL A 119 5.24 9.50 -12.50
N PRO A 120 6.20 10.00 -13.29
CA PRO A 120 6.80 11.30 -13.03
C PRO A 120 5.73 12.39 -13.22
N LEU A 121 5.36 13.05 -12.13
CA LEU A 121 4.61 14.31 -12.19
C LEU A 121 5.56 15.37 -12.76
N LYS A 122 5.28 15.86 -13.97
CA LYS A 122 5.90 17.10 -14.45
C LYS A 122 5.37 18.24 -13.60
N LEU A 123 6.24 18.85 -12.80
CA LEU A 123 5.99 20.15 -12.18
C LEU A 123 5.83 21.18 -13.31
N GLN A 124 4.70 21.89 -13.34
CA GLN A 124 4.59 23.19 -14.01
C GLN A 124 4.96 24.28 -13.01
#